data_AF-A0A160TGR4-F1
#
_entry.id   AF-A0A160TGR4-F1
#
_cell.length_a   1.000
_cell.length_b   1.000
_cell.length_c   1.000
_cell.angle_alpha   90.00
_cell.angle_beta   90.00
_cell.angle_gamma   90.00
#
_symmetry.space_group_name_H-M   'P 1'
#
loop_
_entity.id
_entity.type
_entity.pdbx_description
1 polymer ?
#
loop_
_entity_poly.entity_id
_entity_poly.type
_entity_poly.pdbx_seq_one_letter_code
_entity_poly.pdbx_strand_id
1 'polypeptide(L)'
;MTDTSLLHAAAPIDRFRALVMADPALQQRLSVIVDQEVFVEALLSAAADAGIAITADEANAGLTPDPLGLWRFNGAPVTSRTAPDGDWLPVAIVPSSGELAVDWAHFSGLPLVDSFFEDSLRRARHRPLNRLVRPRTPLSTLLDSVGENPPVPAGFVFHQSRCGSTLVAQMAAADARNVVVSEAVPIDTVVQLATVRTDLPIDERLRLVRAVVGALGRDRMGGAGHYIVKLDSWHTIALPLFRLAFPDTPWIFLYRDPVEILVSHARMAGAQTVFGAMSFDPYGIDESMAMPPDHYAARALGRTAEAVIEHLGLGGGMLVNYAELPEAMAMRILPHFGIAPDEEALAALATASGRNAKAPNERFVHDSGDKQQEAKDGLRAIAALYMDEPYRHLEGLRRAGEK
;
A
#
# COMPACT_ATOMS: atom_id res chain seq x y z
N MET A 1 53.21 -16.00 13.48
CA MET A 1 52.85 -14.89 12.58
C MET A 1 51.44 -14.49 12.93
N THR A 2 51.33 -13.31 13.54
CA THR A 2 50.12 -12.67 14.04
C THR A 2 49.17 -12.34 12.88
N ASP A 3 48.07 -13.09 12.76
CA ASP A 3 46.91 -12.65 12.00
C ASP A 3 45.92 -12.04 13.01
N THR A 4 46.26 -10.82 13.41
CA THR A 4 45.41 -10.00 14.27
C THR A 4 44.29 -9.51 13.39
N SER A 5 43.11 -10.12 13.56
CA SER A 5 41.82 -9.55 13.21
C SER A 5 41.80 -8.06 13.58
N LEU A 6 42.04 -7.20 12.58
CA LEU A 6 41.71 -5.79 12.65
C LEU A 6 40.20 -5.71 12.53
N LEU A 7 39.52 -5.86 13.67
CA LEU A 7 38.20 -5.28 13.92
C LEU A 7 38.32 -3.79 13.54
N HIS A 8 37.98 -3.43 12.30
CA HIS A 8 37.79 -2.04 11.93
C HIS A 8 36.73 -1.49 12.87
N ALA A 9 37.11 -0.59 13.77
CA ALA A 9 36.16 0.12 14.60
C ALA A 9 35.13 0.76 13.66
N ALA A 10 33.84 0.48 13.89
CA ALA A 10 32.77 1.05 13.08
C ALA A 10 32.94 2.58 13.01
N ALA A 11 32.73 3.16 11.82
CA ALA A 11 32.87 4.60 11.63
C ALA A 11 31.99 5.35 12.65
N PRO A 12 32.41 6.53 13.15
CA PRO A 12 31.63 7.26 14.16
C PRO A 12 30.16 7.45 13.78
N ILE A 13 29.87 7.74 12.51
CA ILE A 13 28.51 7.87 12.01
C ILE A 13 27.69 6.57 12.10
N ASP A 14 28.32 5.40 11.94
CA ASP A 14 27.65 4.10 12.06
C ASP A 14 27.34 3.77 13.51
N ARG A 15 28.24 4.14 14.43
CA ARG A 15 27.97 4.06 15.88
C ARG A 15 26.79 4.96 16.27
N PHE A 16 26.70 6.15 15.71
CA PHE A 16 25.58 7.05 15.97
C PHE A 16 24.27 6.53 15.36
N ARG A 17 24.28 5.97 14.15
CA ARG A 17 23.11 5.28 13.58
C ARG A 17 22.60 4.17 14.50
N ALA A 18 23.51 3.34 15.03
CA ALA A 18 23.16 2.29 15.97
C ALA A 18 22.57 2.84 17.27
N LEU A 19 23.13 3.93 17.81
CA LEU A 19 22.57 4.64 18.98
C LEU A 19 21.14 5.12 18.71
N VAL A 20 20.90 5.78 17.58
CA VAL A 20 19.56 6.24 17.17
C VAL A 20 18.60 5.05 17.11
N MET A 21 18.98 3.95 16.47
CA MET A 21 18.09 2.78 16.36
C MET A 21 17.81 2.09 17.71
N ALA A 22 18.68 2.25 18.70
CA ALA A 22 18.52 1.67 20.04
C ALA A 22 17.78 2.57 21.05
N ASP A 23 17.58 3.85 20.74
CA ASP A 23 16.99 4.85 21.65
C ASP A 23 15.71 5.48 21.05
N PRO A 24 14.51 4.99 21.43
CA PRO A 24 13.24 5.55 20.96
C PRO A 24 13.04 7.04 21.30
N ALA A 25 13.57 7.52 22.42
CA ALA A 25 13.45 8.92 22.80
C ALA A 25 14.32 9.81 21.89
N LEU A 26 15.52 9.34 21.54
CA LEU A 26 16.36 9.99 20.54
C LEU A 26 15.71 9.98 19.15
N GLN A 27 15.09 8.85 18.75
CA GLN A 27 14.32 8.78 17.50
C GLN A 27 13.22 9.82 17.48
N GLN A 28 12.38 9.88 18.53
CA GLN A 28 11.28 10.83 18.61
C GLN A 28 11.79 12.28 18.50
N ARG A 29 12.84 12.63 19.24
CA ARG A 29 13.46 13.97 19.21
C ARG A 29 14.01 14.35 17.85
N LEU A 30 14.70 13.44 17.16
CA LEU A 30 15.29 13.71 15.84
C LEU A 30 14.27 13.65 14.70
N SER A 31 13.23 12.83 14.83
CA SER A 31 12.26 12.54 13.76
C SER A 31 11.41 13.73 13.35
N VAL A 32 11.20 14.68 14.26
CA VAL A 32 10.38 15.89 14.04
C VAL A 32 11.15 17.00 13.33
N ILE A 33 12.48 16.90 13.26
CA ILE A 33 13.33 17.93 12.65
C ILE A 33 13.38 17.69 11.14
N VAL A 34 12.84 18.65 10.37
CA VAL A 34 12.76 18.59 8.90
C VAL A 34 13.90 19.36 8.24
N ASP A 35 14.33 20.48 8.84
CA ASP A 35 15.44 21.28 8.35
C ASP A 35 16.77 20.55 8.55
N GLN A 36 17.60 20.52 7.50
CA GLN A 36 18.84 19.74 7.52
C GLN A 36 19.90 20.36 8.43
N GLU A 37 20.01 21.68 8.49
CA GLU A 37 21.02 22.37 9.32
C GLU A 37 20.69 22.14 10.80
N VAL A 38 19.43 22.37 11.18
CA VAL A 38 18.94 22.10 12.54
C VAL A 38 19.09 20.61 12.91
N PHE A 39 18.86 19.70 11.96
CA PHE A 39 19.05 18.27 12.20
C PHE A 39 20.52 17.92 12.45
N VAL A 40 21.45 18.51 11.68
CA VAL A 40 22.88 18.30 11.88
C VAL A 40 23.33 18.83 13.24
N GLU A 41 22.86 19.99 13.67
CA GLU A 41 23.14 20.52 15.01
C GLU A 41 22.64 19.57 16.12
N ALA A 42 21.40 19.09 16.02
CA ALA A 42 20.83 18.16 16.97
C ALA A 42 21.57 16.81 16.99
N LEU A 43 21.99 16.32 15.82
CA LEU A 43 22.81 15.12 15.67
C LEU A 43 24.16 15.29 16.37
N LEU A 44 24.88 16.39 16.10
CA LEU A 44 26.19 16.65 16.68
C LEU A 44 26.12 16.79 18.20
N SER A 45 25.09 17.47 18.71
CA SER A 45 24.83 17.55 20.15
C SER A 45 24.60 16.15 20.75
N ALA A 46 23.71 15.35 20.16
CA ALA A 46 23.43 14.00 20.65
C ALA A 46 24.65 13.07 20.56
N ALA A 47 25.46 13.21 19.52
CA ALA A 47 26.70 12.46 19.35
C ALA A 47 27.73 12.83 20.41
N ALA A 48 27.88 14.13 20.72
CA ALA A 48 28.76 14.62 21.78
C ALA A 48 28.35 14.09 23.16
N ASP A 49 27.05 14.13 23.48
CA ASP A 49 26.50 13.59 24.73
C ASP A 49 26.80 12.09 24.90
N ALA A 50 26.85 11.35 23.79
CA ALA A 50 27.16 9.93 23.75
C ALA A 50 28.68 9.62 23.58
N GLY A 51 29.54 10.64 23.57
CA GLY A 51 30.99 10.47 23.37
C GLY A 51 31.39 9.95 21.99
N ILE A 52 30.61 10.27 20.95
CA ILE A 52 30.86 9.89 19.56
C ILE A 52 31.35 11.13 18.80
N ALA A 53 32.61 11.14 18.39
CA ALA A 53 33.19 12.26 17.63
C ALA A 53 32.74 12.20 16.16
N ILE A 54 31.83 13.10 15.79
CA ILE A 54 31.34 13.29 14.41
C ILE A 54 31.55 14.75 14.02
N THR A 55 32.03 14.99 12.81
CA THR A 55 32.14 16.33 12.21
C THR A 55 30.87 16.69 11.44
N ALA A 56 30.63 17.98 11.21
CA ALA A 56 29.51 18.43 10.39
C ALA A 56 29.56 17.86 8.95
N ASP A 57 30.76 17.70 8.39
CA ASP A 57 30.95 17.11 7.06
C ASP A 57 30.56 15.63 7.03
N GLU A 58 30.97 14.84 8.04
CA GLU A 58 30.56 13.44 8.17
C GLU A 58 29.04 13.30 8.36
N ALA A 59 28.43 14.17 9.17
CA ALA A 59 26.99 14.20 9.36
C ALA A 59 26.25 14.50 8.04
N ASN A 60 26.68 15.53 7.30
CA ASN A 60 26.09 15.89 6.01
C ASN A 60 26.28 14.81 4.94
N ALA A 61 27.47 14.18 4.88
CA ALA A 61 27.73 13.06 3.98
C ALA A 61 26.77 11.88 4.27
N GLY A 62 26.52 11.60 5.55
CA GLY A 62 25.57 10.59 6.03
C GLY A 62 24.11 10.86 5.64
N LEU A 63 23.77 12.10 5.27
CA LEU A 63 22.42 12.51 4.88
C LEU A 63 22.22 12.50 3.35
N THR A 64 23.18 12.10 2.53
CA THR A 64 23.10 12.25 1.05
C THR A 64 21.71 11.88 0.47
N PRO A 65 21.01 12.79 -0.24
CA PRO A 65 19.69 12.52 -0.81
C PRO A 65 19.69 11.34 -1.78
N ASP A 66 18.54 10.67 -1.91
CA ASP A 66 18.29 9.68 -2.96
C ASP A 66 17.06 10.10 -3.77
N PRO A 67 17.19 11.14 -4.62
CA PRO A 67 16.04 11.74 -5.31
C PRO A 67 15.40 10.78 -6.31
N LEU A 68 16.15 9.80 -6.80
CA LEU A 68 15.67 8.79 -7.74
C LEU A 68 15.25 7.48 -7.05
N GLY A 69 15.39 7.39 -5.72
CA GLY A 69 15.06 6.18 -4.96
C GLY A 69 15.90 4.96 -5.34
N LEU A 70 17.09 5.16 -5.92
CA LEU A 70 17.90 4.08 -6.49
C LEU A 70 18.52 3.18 -5.42
N TRP A 71 18.58 3.63 -4.17
CA TRP A 71 19.18 2.85 -3.10
C TRP A 71 18.48 1.53 -2.82
N ARG A 72 17.18 1.44 -3.09
CA ARG A 72 16.43 0.18 -2.94
C ARG A 72 16.88 -0.90 -3.93
N PHE A 73 17.43 -0.49 -5.08
CA PHE A 73 17.97 -1.39 -6.10
C PHE A 73 19.45 -1.73 -5.87
N ASN A 74 20.13 -0.95 -5.04
CA ASN A 74 21.45 -1.33 -4.57
C ASN A 74 21.27 -2.49 -3.58
N GLY A 75 22.03 -3.57 -3.77
CA GLY A 75 22.09 -4.73 -2.86
C GLY A 75 22.73 -4.38 -1.52
N ALA A 76 22.33 -3.24 -0.92
CA ALA A 76 22.80 -2.80 0.38
C ALA A 76 22.55 -3.91 1.41
N PRO A 77 23.53 -4.18 2.27
CA PRO A 77 23.44 -5.25 3.24
C PRO A 77 22.37 -4.94 4.29
N VAL A 78 21.92 -5.99 4.97
CA VAL A 78 21.17 -5.88 6.21
C VAL A 78 21.93 -5.00 7.21
N THR A 79 21.24 -4.02 7.80
CA THR A 79 21.81 -3.09 8.80
C THR A 79 21.40 -3.42 10.23
N SER A 80 20.31 -4.17 10.42
CA SER A 80 19.83 -4.62 11.72
C SER A 80 19.18 -6.01 11.62
N ARG A 81 19.26 -6.81 12.68
CA ARG A 81 18.52 -8.08 12.82
C ARG A 81 17.34 -8.00 13.78
N THR A 82 17.00 -6.78 14.19
CA THR A 82 15.82 -6.48 15.01
C THR A 82 14.89 -5.57 14.22
N ALA A 83 13.62 -5.96 14.08
CA ALA A 83 12.61 -5.15 13.42
C ALA A 83 12.39 -3.87 14.23
N PRO A 84 12.44 -2.69 13.61
CA PRO A 84 12.02 -1.46 14.25
C PRO A 84 10.54 -1.54 14.70
N ASP A 85 10.22 -0.88 15.81
CA ASP A 85 8.89 -0.78 16.41
C ASP A 85 8.35 0.66 16.32
N GLY A 86 7.30 0.98 17.08
CA GLY A 86 6.75 2.33 17.13
C GLY A 86 6.34 2.86 15.75
N ASP A 87 6.90 4.01 15.36
CA ASP A 87 6.53 4.76 14.17
C ASP A 87 7.17 4.28 12.86
N TRP A 88 7.87 3.15 12.89
CA TRP A 88 8.49 2.53 11.73
C TRP A 88 7.52 1.59 11.01
N LEU A 89 7.34 1.80 9.70
CA LEU A 89 6.59 0.89 8.83
C LEU A 89 7.51 0.21 7.82
N PRO A 90 7.19 -1.02 7.38
CA PRO A 90 7.83 -1.61 6.21
C PRO A 90 7.44 -0.80 4.97
N VAL A 91 8.41 -0.50 4.10
CA VAL A 91 8.20 0.36 2.92
C VAL A 91 8.62 -0.29 1.61
N ALA A 92 9.47 -1.30 1.66
CA ALA A 92 9.77 -2.16 0.53
C ALA A 92 10.25 -3.53 0.99
N ILE A 93 10.02 -4.55 0.16
CA ILE A 93 10.68 -5.87 0.27
C ILE A 93 11.65 -5.96 -0.91
N VAL A 94 12.93 -6.19 -0.61
CA VAL A 94 14.04 -6.02 -1.56
C VAL A 94 15.03 -7.19 -1.45
N PRO A 95 15.73 -7.56 -2.54
CA PRO A 95 16.83 -8.50 -2.45
C PRO A 95 18.02 -7.89 -1.70
N SER A 96 18.66 -8.64 -0.80
CA SER A 96 19.87 -8.24 -0.08
C SER A 96 20.75 -9.47 0.19
N SER A 97 21.99 -9.47 -0.31
CA SER A 97 23.01 -10.48 0.01
C SER A 97 22.54 -11.95 -0.05
N GLY A 98 21.69 -12.32 -1.01
CA GLY A 98 21.19 -13.69 -1.19
C GLY A 98 19.94 -14.05 -0.38
N GLU A 99 19.39 -13.11 0.39
CA GLU A 99 18.11 -13.22 1.09
C GLU A 99 17.15 -12.06 0.71
N LEU A 100 15.90 -12.15 1.16
CA LEU A 100 14.96 -11.03 1.10
C LEU A 100 15.08 -10.19 2.36
N ALA A 101 15.02 -8.87 2.19
CA ALA A 101 15.08 -7.89 3.26
C ALA A 101 13.90 -6.93 3.19
N VAL A 102 13.65 -6.25 4.30
CA VAL A 102 12.62 -5.22 4.48
C VAL A 102 13.33 -3.89 4.71
N ASP A 103 13.04 -2.91 3.86
CA ASP A 103 13.38 -1.51 4.12
C ASP A 103 12.29 -0.88 4.98
N TRP A 104 12.70 -0.04 5.94
CA TRP A 104 11.78 0.64 6.84
C TRP A 104 11.92 2.17 6.76
N ALA A 105 10.82 2.87 7.05
CA ALA A 105 10.84 4.33 7.25
C ALA A 105 10.05 4.73 8.48
N HIS A 106 10.54 5.75 9.19
CA HIS A 106 9.90 6.35 10.34
C HIS A 106 8.92 7.43 9.90
N PHE A 107 7.66 7.32 10.31
CA PHE A 107 6.61 8.24 9.91
C PHE A 107 6.47 9.44 10.84
N SER A 108 7.05 9.40 12.04
CA SER A 108 7.16 10.55 12.95
C SER A 108 5.79 11.18 13.26
N GLY A 109 4.82 10.33 13.58
CA GLY A 109 3.44 10.69 13.84
C GLY A 109 2.63 11.09 12.61
N LEU A 110 3.20 11.06 11.40
CA LEU A 110 2.45 11.39 10.18
C LEU A 110 1.35 10.34 9.93
N PRO A 111 0.10 10.76 9.71
CA PRO A 111 -0.97 9.85 9.35
C PRO A 111 -0.89 9.46 7.86
N LEU A 112 -1.49 8.32 7.51
CA LEU A 112 -1.59 7.82 6.14
C LEU A 112 -2.87 8.36 5.48
N VAL A 113 -2.86 9.64 5.11
CA VAL A 113 -4.06 10.35 4.62
C VAL A 113 -4.08 10.58 3.11
N ASP A 114 -3.00 10.26 2.40
CA ASP A 114 -2.97 10.46 0.94
C ASP A 114 -3.74 9.39 0.18
N SER A 115 -4.02 9.69 -1.08
CA SER A 115 -4.66 8.79 -2.04
C SER A 115 -3.90 7.45 -2.20
N PHE A 116 -2.59 7.45 -1.97
CA PHE A 116 -1.69 6.31 -2.11
C PHE A 116 -0.62 6.31 -1.01
N PHE A 117 -0.24 5.13 -0.54
CA PHE A 117 0.81 4.94 0.47
C PHE A 117 2.14 5.54 0.04
N GLU A 118 2.49 5.43 -1.25
CA GLU A 118 3.74 5.99 -1.79
C GLU A 118 3.82 7.52 -1.60
N ASP A 119 2.69 8.24 -1.60
CA ASP A 119 2.70 9.69 -1.40
C ASP A 119 2.96 10.08 0.06
N SER A 120 2.37 9.32 1.00
CA SER A 120 2.68 9.45 2.42
C SER A 120 4.15 9.08 2.70
N LEU A 121 4.60 7.98 2.09
CA LEU A 121 5.98 7.50 2.20
C LEU A 121 6.97 8.52 1.65
N ARG A 122 6.66 9.17 0.53
CA ARG A 122 7.52 10.20 -0.07
C ARG A 122 7.80 11.30 0.95
N ARG A 123 6.78 11.82 1.64
CA ARG A 123 6.99 12.83 2.69
C ARG A 123 7.83 12.31 3.85
N ALA A 124 7.60 11.08 4.30
CA ALA A 124 8.39 10.48 5.37
C ALA A 124 9.87 10.30 4.96
N ARG A 125 10.15 9.73 3.78
CA ARG A 125 11.51 9.42 3.30
C ARG A 125 12.40 10.64 3.12
N HIS A 126 11.83 11.81 2.81
CA HIS A 126 12.62 13.04 2.65
C HIS A 126 13.13 13.62 3.97
N ARG A 127 12.61 13.16 5.12
CA ARG A 127 13.07 13.62 6.44
C ARG A 127 14.52 13.20 6.70
N PRO A 128 15.34 14.07 7.32
CA PRO A 128 16.74 13.77 7.61
C PRO A 128 16.96 12.46 8.39
N LEU A 129 16.10 12.12 9.36
CA LEU A 129 16.19 10.86 10.10
C LEU A 129 16.18 9.64 9.16
N ASN A 130 15.22 9.57 8.24
CA ASN A 130 15.13 8.46 7.28
C ASN A 130 16.30 8.43 6.31
N ARG A 131 16.89 9.59 5.99
CA ARG A 131 18.11 9.66 5.18
C ARG A 131 19.32 9.14 5.93
N LEU A 132 19.40 9.38 7.25
CA LEU A 132 20.52 8.99 8.11
C LEU A 132 20.60 7.48 8.35
N VAL A 133 19.52 6.86 8.84
CA VAL A 133 19.59 5.49 9.38
C VAL A 133 19.29 4.38 8.39
N ARG A 134 18.34 4.58 7.46
CA ARG A 134 17.92 3.61 6.41
C ARG A 134 17.92 2.14 6.89
N PRO A 135 17.18 1.81 7.97
CA PRO A 135 17.16 0.46 8.50
C PRO A 135 16.66 -0.55 7.46
N ARG A 136 17.43 -1.62 7.33
CA ARG A 136 17.15 -2.79 6.49
C ARG A 136 17.31 -4.04 7.36
N THR A 137 16.25 -4.84 7.45
CA THR A 137 16.25 -6.08 8.22
C THR A 137 16.00 -7.27 7.30
N PRO A 138 16.40 -8.50 7.67
CA PRO A 138 15.91 -9.70 6.99
C PRO A 138 14.38 -9.75 7.01
N LEU A 139 13.78 -10.35 5.98
CA LEU A 139 12.33 -10.61 5.97
C LEU A 139 11.90 -11.55 7.10
N SER A 140 12.76 -12.48 7.51
CA SER A 140 12.52 -13.35 8.67
C SER A 140 12.33 -12.55 9.97
N THR A 141 13.10 -11.47 10.16
CA THR A 141 12.95 -10.61 11.34
C THR A 141 11.57 -9.96 11.41
N LEU A 142 10.96 -9.62 10.26
CA LEU A 142 9.58 -9.14 10.24
C LEU A 142 8.61 -10.23 10.72
N LEU A 143 8.77 -11.46 10.22
CA LEU A 143 7.95 -12.60 10.63
C LEU A 143 8.02 -12.85 12.14
N ASP A 144 9.23 -12.76 12.71
CA ASP A 144 9.45 -12.95 14.15
C ASP A 144 8.82 -11.81 14.98
N SER A 145 8.78 -10.59 14.42
CA SER A 145 8.36 -9.38 15.14
C SER A 145 6.85 -9.15 15.22
N VAL A 146 6.07 -9.78 14.34
CA VAL A 146 4.62 -9.52 14.24
C VAL A 146 3.84 -10.28 15.32
N GLY A 147 4.50 -11.16 16.08
CA GLY A 147 3.88 -11.95 17.16
C GLY A 147 2.83 -12.93 16.63
N GLU A 148 2.12 -13.59 17.55
CA GLU A 148 1.09 -14.58 17.17
C GLU A 148 -0.19 -13.93 16.62
N ASN A 149 -0.46 -12.67 16.98
CA ASN A 149 -1.69 -11.95 16.63
C ASN A 149 -1.38 -10.58 16.00
N PRO A 150 -0.99 -10.52 14.72
CA PRO A 150 -0.89 -9.26 13.99
C PRO A 150 -2.19 -8.44 14.07
N PRO A 151 -2.09 -7.10 13.96
CA PRO A 151 -3.24 -6.27 13.60
C PRO A 151 -3.94 -6.82 12.36
N VAL A 152 -5.26 -6.98 12.45
CA VAL A 152 -6.09 -7.52 11.37
C VAL A 152 -6.88 -6.36 10.77
N PRO A 153 -6.96 -6.23 9.43
CA PRO A 153 -7.80 -5.20 8.83
C PRO A 153 -9.28 -5.41 9.20
N ALA A 154 -9.96 -4.32 9.53
CA ALA A 154 -11.41 -4.22 9.62
C ALA A 154 -12.08 -4.43 8.26
N GLY A 155 -11.37 -4.17 7.16
CA GLY A 155 -11.87 -4.48 5.83
C GLY A 155 -10.83 -4.34 4.72
N PHE A 156 -10.99 -5.14 3.66
CA PHE A 156 -10.28 -4.99 2.40
C PHE A 156 -11.14 -4.34 1.32
N VAL A 157 -10.54 -3.41 0.57
CA VAL A 157 -11.16 -2.80 -0.61
C VAL A 157 -10.48 -3.35 -1.87
N PHE A 158 -11.10 -4.37 -2.46
CA PHE A 158 -10.78 -4.84 -3.82
C PHE A 158 -11.54 -3.99 -4.84
N HIS A 159 -11.01 -3.89 -6.07
CA HIS A 159 -11.63 -3.03 -7.06
C HIS A 159 -11.22 -3.31 -8.51
N GLN A 160 -12.10 -3.00 -9.46
CA GLN A 160 -11.91 -3.20 -10.89
C GLN A 160 -11.11 -2.08 -11.61
N SER A 161 -10.32 -1.28 -10.87
CA SER A 161 -9.72 -0.02 -11.35
C SER A 161 -10.74 1.06 -11.80
N ARG A 162 -10.37 2.35 -11.68
CA ARG A 162 -11.17 3.53 -12.13
C ARG A 162 -12.66 3.53 -11.70
N CYS A 163 -13.00 2.84 -10.61
CA CYS A 163 -14.35 2.63 -10.10
C CYS A 163 -14.60 3.29 -8.73
N GLY A 164 -13.81 4.30 -8.36
CA GLY A 164 -13.99 5.04 -7.12
C GLY A 164 -13.30 4.46 -5.88
N SER A 165 -12.41 3.46 -6.00
CA SER A 165 -11.68 2.92 -4.84
C SER A 165 -10.85 3.96 -4.08
N THR A 166 -10.22 4.90 -4.77
CA THR A 166 -9.53 6.03 -4.11
C THR A 166 -10.51 6.94 -3.36
N LEU A 167 -11.72 7.16 -3.89
CA LEU A 167 -12.75 7.94 -3.18
C LEU A 167 -13.15 7.25 -1.88
N VAL A 168 -13.42 5.95 -1.92
CA VAL A 168 -13.74 5.14 -0.72
C VAL A 168 -12.61 5.22 0.32
N ALA A 169 -11.36 5.05 -0.11
CA ALA A 169 -10.21 5.17 0.79
C ALA A 169 -10.08 6.56 1.42
N GLN A 170 -10.29 7.63 0.64
CA GLN A 170 -10.23 9.01 1.13
C GLN A 170 -11.39 9.35 2.08
N MET A 171 -12.60 8.84 1.81
CA MET A 171 -13.73 8.98 2.72
C MET A 171 -13.50 8.23 4.04
N ALA A 172 -12.94 7.02 3.99
CA ALA A 172 -12.54 6.30 5.20
C ALA A 172 -11.46 7.08 5.99
N ALA A 173 -10.43 7.58 5.30
CA ALA A 173 -9.32 8.31 5.92
C ALA A 173 -9.70 9.69 6.47
N ALA A 174 -10.90 10.20 6.12
CA ALA A 174 -11.40 11.47 6.63
C ALA A 174 -11.78 11.40 8.12
N ASP A 175 -12.13 10.21 8.63
CA ASP A 175 -12.28 9.95 10.05
C ASP A 175 -10.90 9.62 10.65
N ALA A 176 -10.45 10.44 11.60
CA ALA A 176 -9.14 10.28 12.25
C ALA A 176 -9.01 8.97 13.05
N ARG A 177 -10.12 8.30 13.34
CA ARG A 177 -10.15 6.95 13.94
C ARG A 177 -9.87 5.85 12.93
N ASN A 178 -9.68 6.15 11.65
CA ASN A 178 -9.36 5.13 10.65
C ASN A 178 -7.89 5.25 10.24
N VAL A 179 -7.22 4.10 10.16
CA VAL A 179 -5.92 3.97 9.50
C VAL A 179 -6.18 3.32 8.14
N VAL A 180 -5.98 4.07 7.06
CA VAL A 180 -6.21 3.56 5.70
C VAL A 180 -4.87 3.38 4.99
N VAL A 181 -4.50 2.14 4.70
CA VAL A 181 -3.34 1.83 3.88
C VAL A 181 -3.80 1.61 2.44
N SER A 182 -3.39 2.49 1.53
CA SER A 182 -3.81 2.47 0.13
C SER A 182 -2.68 2.05 -0.81
N GLU A 183 -2.82 0.88 -1.46
CA GLU A 183 -1.92 0.41 -2.53
C GLU A 183 -0.44 0.42 -2.08
N ALA A 184 -0.18 -0.22 -0.93
CA ALA A 184 1.16 -0.25 -0.35
C ALA A 184 2.05 -1.26 -1.07
N VAL A 185 3.17 -0.80 -1.64
CA VAL A 185 4.17 -1.62 -2.36
C VAL A 185 4.62 -2.87 -1.59
N PRO A 186 4.83 -2.85 -0.25
CA PRO A 186 5.12 -4.08 0.50
C PRO A 186 4.04 -5.16 0.37
N ILE A 187 2.75 -4.77 0.38
CA ILE A 187 1.63 -5.71 0.19
C ILE A 187 1.70 -6.29 -1.22
N ASP A 188 1.89 -5.45 -2.23
CA ASP A 188 2.01 -5.93 -3.60
C ASP A 188 3.17 -6.92 -3.77
N THR A 189 4.34 -6.58 -3.23
CA THR A 189 5.53 -7.43 -3.31
C THR A 189 5.31 -8.78 -2.61
N VAL A 190 4.70 -8.79 -1.43
CA VAL A 190 4.47 -10.04 -0.69
C VAL A 190 3.37 -10.89 -1.33
N VAL A 191 2.33 -10.28 -1.90
CA VAL A 191 1.26 -11.00 -2.62
C VAL A 191 1.83 -11.65 -3.88
N GLN A 192 2.67 -10.95 -4.64
CA GLN A 192 3.35 -11.53 -5.80
C GLN A 192 4.29 -12.67 -5.38
N LEU A 193 5.13 -12.46 -4.36
CA LEU A 193 6.00 -13.51 -3.82
C LEU A 193 5.21 -14.75 -3.40
N ALA A 194 4.15 -14.54 -2.61
CA ALA A 194 3.27 -15.60 -2.15
C ALA A 194 2.49 -16.25 -3.29
N THR A 195 2.27 -15.58 -4.42
CA THR A 195 1.58 -16.18 -5.58
C THR A 195 2.54 -17.04 -6.41
N VAL A 196 3.76 -16.56 -6.64
CA VAL A 196 4.76 -17.22 -7.50
C VAL A 196 5.47 -18.38 -6.79
N ARG A 197 5.77 -18.26 -5.49
CA ARG A 197 6.51 -19.26 -4.71
C ARG A 197 5.63 -20.43 -4.28
N THR A 198 5.12 -21.18 -5.27
CA THR A 198 4.32 -22.40 -5.05
C THR A 198 5.13 -23.57 -4.51
N ASP A 199 6.47 -23.46 -4.51
CA ASP A 199 7.40 -24.35 -3.83
C ASP A 199 7.35 -24.22 -2.30
N LEU A 200 6.87 -23.08 -1.78
CA LEU A 200 6.68 -22.89 -0.34
C LEU A 200 5.33 -23.48 0.12
N PRO A 201 5.28 -24.11 1.31
CA PRO A 201 4.02 -24.52 1.93
C PRO A 201 3.03 -23.36 2.03
N ILE A 202 1.73 -23.64 1.85
CA ILE A 202 0.70 -22.60 1.89
C ILE A 202 0.74 -21.81 3.19
N ASP A 203 0.94 -22.46 4.34
CA ASP A 203 1.01 -21.78 5.64
C ASP A 203 2.16 -20.77 5.72
N GLU A 204 3.30 -21.06 5.07
CA GLU A 204 4.43 -20.11 5.02
C GLU A 204 4.09 -18.90 4.16
N ARG A 205 3.43 -19.12 3.02
CA ARG A 205 2.93 -18.05 2.14
C ARG A 205 1.91 -17.17 2.86
N LEU A 206 0.98 -17.77 3.60
CA LEU A 206 -0.01 -17.03 4.40
C LEU A 206 0.65 -16.25 5.55
N ARG A 207 1.66 -16.83 6.23
CA ARG A 207 2.42 -16.11 7.26
C ARG A 207 3.12 -14.87 6.71
N LEU A 208 3.71 -14.94 5.52
CA LEU A 208 4.32 -13.78 4.86
C LEU A 208 3.30 -12.65 4.63
N VAL A 209 2.15 -12.98 4.02
CA VAL A 209 1.09 -12.00 3.76
C VAL A 209 0.58 -11.39 5.06
N ARG A 210 0.28 -12.22 6.07
CA ARG A 210 -0.18 -11.77 7.40
C ARG A 210 0.82 -10.84 8.07
N ALA A 211 2.11 -11.17 8.02
CA ALA A 211 3.14 -10.38 8.66
C ALA A 211 3.27 -8.98 8.06
N VAL A 212 3.28 -8.87 6.74
CA VAL A 212 3.42 -7.57 6.05
C VAL A 212 2.17 -6.71 6.23
N VAL A 213 0.98 -7.28 6.03
CA VAL A 213 -0.28 -6.56 6.23
C VAL A 213 -0.43 -6.13 7.69
N GLY A 214 -0.17 -7.02 8.65
CA GLY A 214 -0.25 -6.70 10.07
C GLY A 214 0.77 -5.64 10.52
N ALA A 215 1.98 -5.67 9.98
CA ALA A 215 3.00 -4.66 10.28
C ALA A 215 2.60 -3.25 9.79
N LEU A 216 1.86 -3.15 8.68
CA LEU A 216 1.33 -1.88 8.18
C LEU A 216 0.16 -1.35 9.02
N GLY A 217 -0.55 -2.23 9.73
CA GLY A 217 -1.65 -1.90 10.63
C GLY A 217 -1.26 -1.64 12.08
N ARG A 218 0.04 -1.55 12.40
CA ARG A 218 0.52 -1.29 13.77
C ARG A 218 -0.04 0.02 14.32
N ASP A 219 -0.43 0.02 15.59
CA ASP A 219 -0.89 1.23 16.28
C ASP A 219 0.29 2.16 16.57
N ARG A 220 0.54 3.07 15.63
CA ARG A 220 1.62 4.05 15.73
C ARG A 220 1.25 5.27 16.59
N MET A 221 -0.04 5.56 16.73
CA MET A 221 -0.53 6.80 17.35
C MET A 221 -1.11 6.59 18.75
N GLY A 222 -1.08 5.36 19.27
CA GLY A 222 -1.56 5.02 20.62
C GLY A 222 -3.07 5.19 20.78
N GLY A 223 -3.81 5.09 19.68
CA GLY A 223 -5.23 5.43 19.58
C GLY A 223 -6.00 4.47 18.70
N ALA A 224 -5.59 3.18 18.68
CA ALA A 224 -6.13 2.06 17.91
C ALA A 224 -7.47 2.37 17.22
N GLY A 225 -7.32 2.83 15.98
CA GLY A 225 -8.40 3.05 15.05
C GLY A 225 -8.78 1.81 14.26
N HIS A 226 -9.81 1.89 13.42
CA HIS A 226 -10.12 0.83 12.47
C HIS A 226 -9.06 0.80 11.36
N TYR A 227 -8.48 -0.37 11.11
CA TYR A 227 -7.47 -0.55 10.07
C TYR A 227 -8.11 -1.02 8.76
N ILE A 228 -8.04 -0.23 7.69
CA ILE A 228 -8.61 -0.56 6.38
C ILE A 228 -7.49 -0.62 5.35
N VAL A 229 -7.56 -1.60 4.44
CA VAL A 229 -6.58 -1.75 3.37
C VAL A 229 -7.27 -1.65 2.01
N LYS A 230 -6.94 -0.61 1.24
CA LYS A 230 -7.23 -0.58 -0.19
C LYS A 230 -6.09 -1.27 -0.93
N LEU A 231 -6.43 -2.34 -1.62
CA LEU A 231 -5.48 -3.15 -2.38
C LEU A 231 -5.33 -2.60 -3.81
N ASP A 232 -4.25 -2.97 -4.48
CA ASP A 232 -4.12 -2.71 -5.91
C ASP A 232 -5.17 -3.51 -6.69
N SER A 233 -5.64 -2.99 -7.82
CA SER A 233 -6.76 -3.63 -8.55
C SER A 233 -6.46 -5.08 -8.95
N TRP A 234 -5.20 -5.39 -9.24
CA TRP A 234 -4.78 -6.73 -9.64
C TRP A 234 -4.69 -7.73 -8.48
N HIS A 235 -4.66 -7.27 -7.22
CA HIS A 235 -4.76 -8.16 -6.05
C HIS A 235 -6.10 -8.89 -5.98
N THR A 236 -7.10 -8.41 -6.71
CA THR A 236 -8.38 -9.10 -6.90
C THR A 236 -8.20 -10.54 -7.40
N ILE A 237 -7.19 -10.81 -8.23
CA ILE A 237 -6.89 -12.18 -8.67
C ILE A 237 -6.41 -13.06 -7.51
N ALA A 238 -5.73 -12.47 -6.53
CA ALA A 238 -5.28 -13.13 -5.31
C ALA A 238 -6.35 -13.16 -4.20
N LEU A 239 -7.63 -12.88 -4.50
CA LEU A 239 -8.71 -12.92 -3.51
C LEU A 239 -8.73 -14.23 -2.69
N PRO A 240 -8.56 -15.45 -3.25
CA PRO A 240 -8.47 -16.68 -2.46
C PRO A 240 -7.33 -16.68 -1.44
N LEU A 241 -6.17 -16.10 -1.78
CA LEU A 241 -5.04 -15.98 -0.88
C LEU A 241 -5.40 -15.07 0.31
N PHE A 242 -6.07 -13.94 0.06
CA PHE A 242 -6.55 -13.06 1.13
C PHE A 242 -7.63 -13.72 1.99
N ARG A 243 -8.54 -14.51 1.42
CA ARG A 243 -9.54 -15.27 2.20
C ARG A 243 -8.90 -16.33 3.09
N LEU A 244 -7.84 -17.00 2.62
CA LEU A 244 -7.07 -17.94 3.45
C LEU A 244 -6.26 -17.22 4.53
N ALA A 245 -5.65 -16.07 4.20
CA ALA A 245 -4.85 -15.29 5.13
C ALA A 245 -5.72 -14.62 6.21
N PHE A 246 -6.90 -14.14 5.85
CA PHE A 246 -7.79 -13.36 6.70
C PHE A 246 -9.24 -13.84 6.56
N PRO A 247 -9.57 -15.03 7.12
CA PRO A 247 -10.88 -15.65 6.94
C PRO A 247 -12.02 -14.80 7.50
N ASP A 248 -11.78 -14.04 8.57
CA ASP A 248 -12.81 -13.26 9.23
C ASP A 248 -12.86 -11.78 8.78
N THR A 249 -11.88 -11.32 8.00
CA THR A 249 -11.87 -9.93 7.51
C THR A 249 -12.89 -9.77 6.37
N PRO A 250 -13.89 -8.88 6.50
CA PRO A 250 -14.81 -8.59 5.42
C PRO A 250 -14.10 -7.84 4.29
N TRP A 251 -14.65 -7.93 3.09
CA TRP A 251 -14.11 -7.24 1.93
C TRP A 251 -15.23 -6.70 1.05
N ILE A 252 -14.92 -5.65 0.30
CA ILE A 252 -15.77 -5.15 -0.77
C ILE A 252 -15.07 -5.32 -2.13
N PHE A 253 -15.87 -5.44 -3.19
CA PHE A 253 -15.41 -5.23 -4.55
C PHE A 253 -16.14 -4.06 -5.19
N LEU A 254 -15.37 -3.02 -5.51
CA LEU A 254 -15.85 -1.83 -6.22
C LEU A 254 -15.72 -2.02 -7.72
N TYR A 255 -16.81 -1.78 -8.44
CA TYR A 255 -16.84 -1.86 -9.90
C TYR A 255 -17.70 -0.73 -10.48
N ARG A 256 -17.58 -0.51 -11.78
CA ARG A 256 -18.24 0.59 -12.51
C ARG A 256 -18.63 0.09 -13.90
N ASP A 257 -19.50 0.82 -14.57
CA ASP A 257 -19.81 0.60 -15.99
C ASP A 257 -18.52 0.39 -16.81
N PRO A 258 -18.41 -0.70 -17.58
CA PRO A 258 -17.21 -1.04 -18.34
C PRO A 258 -16.73 0.06 -19.28
N VAL A 259 -17.64 0.74 -19.97
CA VAL A 259 -17.31 1.77 -20.94
C VAL A 259 -16.66 2.96 -20.23
N GLU A 260 -17.16 3.35 -19.07
CA GLU A 260 -16.62 4.45 -18.28
C GLU A 260 -15.21 4.15 -17.73
N ILE A 261 -14.94 2.89 -17.39
CA ILE A 261 -13.59 2.43 -17.01
C ILE A 261 -12.66 2.51 -18.22
N LEU A 262 -13.06 1.99 -19.37
CA LEU A 262 -12.23 1.97 -20.58
C LEU A 262 -11.90 3.37 -21.08
N VAL A 263 -12.86 4.29 -21.11
CA VAL A 263 -12.58 5.70 -21.46
C VAL A 263 -11.56 6.30 -20.50
N SER A 264 -11.66 6.01 -19.21
CA SER A 264 -10.67 6.48 -18.24
C SER A 264 -9.26 5.92 -18.50
N HIS A 265 -9.14 4.68 -18.96
CA HIS A 265 -7.86 4.07 -19.32
C HIS A 265 -7.34 4.58 -20.67
N ALA A 266 -8.22 4.88 -21.63
CA ALA A 266 -7.85 5.49 -22.91
C ALA A 266 -7.27 6.90 -22.72
N ARG A 267 -7.81 7.68 -21.78
CA ARG A 267 -7.26 9.00 -21.39
C ARG A 267 -5.91 8.86 -20.67
N MET A 268 -5.79 7.87 -19.78
CA MET A 268 -4.58 7.64 -18.99
C MET A 268 -4.50 6.18 -18.56
N ALA A 269 -3.66 5.41 -19.26
CA ALA A 269 -3.45 4.01 -18.98
C ALA A 269 -2.87 3.82 -17.57
N GLY A 270 -3.42 2.87 -16.82
CA GLY A 270 -2.78 2.35 -15.62
C GLY A 270 -1.76 1.27 -16.00
N ALA A 271 -0.70 1.11 -15.22
CA ALA A 271 0.35 0.12 -15.49
C ALA A 271 -0.22 -1.29 -15.68
N GLN A 272 -1.27 -1.63 -14.93
CA GLN A 272 -1.93 -2.93 -14.96
C GLN A 272 -2.73 -3.21 -16.23
N THR A 273 -2.97 -2.21 -17.08
CA THR A 273 -3.63 -2.37 -18.38
C THR A 273 -2.66 -2.22 -19.55
N VAL A 274 -1.36 -2.10 -19.26
CA VAL A 274 -0.30 -2.02 -20.27
C VAL A 274 0.49 -3.32 -20.21
N PHE A 275 0.43 -4.09 -21.29
CA PHE A 275 1.17 -5.35 -21.37
C PHE A 275 2.69 -5.12 -21.14
N GLY A 276 3.29 -5.94 -20.28
CA GLY A 276 4.71 -5.87 -19.93
C GLY A 276 5.12 -4.72 -18.99
N ALA A 277 4.20 -3.85 -18.57
CA ALA A 277 4.52 -2.79 -17.62
C ALA A 277 4.62 -3.27 -16.17
N MET A 278 4.02 -4.41 -15.84
CA MET A 278 4.17 -5.09 -14.55
C MET A 278 5.23 -6.18 -14.66
N SER A 279 6.02 -6.36 -13.62
CA SER A 279 7.04 -7.43 -13.57
C SER A 279 6.46 -8.84 -13.53
N PHE A 280 5.17 -8.96 -13.18
CA PHE A 280 4.38 -10.18 -13.15
C PHE A 280 3.02 -9.89 -13.79
N ASP A 281 2.55 -10.76 -14.70
CA ASP A 281 1.19 -10.68 -15.23
C ASP A 281 0.24 -11.52 -14.37
N PRO A 282 -0.61 -10.90 -13.54
CA PRO A 282 -1.51 -11.61 -12.65
C PRO A 282 -2.74 -12.16 -13.38
N TYR A 283 -3.02 -11.74 -14.62
CA TYR A 283 -4.29 -12.05 -15.28
C TYR A 283 -4.27 -13.37 -16.07
N GLY A 284 -3.09 -13.94 -16.30
CA GLY A 284 -2.92 -15.18 -17.07
C GLY A 284 -3.53 -15.09 -18.46
N ILE A 285 -3.33 -13.96 -19.15
CA ILE A 285 -3.89 -13.72 -20.48
C ILE A 285 -2.94 -14.31 -21.53
N ASP A 286 -3.36 -15.42 -22.13
CA ASP A 286 -2.68 -16.04 -23.28
C ASP A 286 -2.69 -15.11 -24.50
N GLU A 287 -1.66 -15.19 -25.35
CA GLU A 287 -1.51 -14.39 -26.58
C GLU A 287 -1.52 -12.85 -26.38
N SER A 288 -1.26 -12.38 -25.16
CA SER A 288 -1.23 -10.96 -24.79
C SER A 288 -0.34 -10.09 -25.70
N MET A 289 0.77 -10.63 -26.22
CA MET A 289 1.65 -9.95 -27.18
C MET A 289 1.02 -9.67 -28.55
N ALA A 290 0.00 -10.44 -28.94
CA ALA A 290 -0.68 -10.29 -30.23
C ALA A 290 -1.94 -9.40 -30.13
N MET A 291 -2.34 -9.00 -28.92
CA MET A 291 -3.54 -8.19 -28.72
C MET A 291 -3.28 -6.70 -28.90
N PRO A 292 -4.18 -5.95 -29.56
CA PRO A 292 -4.17 -4.50 -29.50
C PRO A 292 -4.26 -4.00 -28.04
N PRO A 293 -3.63 -2.87 -27.69
CA PRO A 293 -3.59 -2.37 -26.31
C PRO A 293 -4.96 -2.24 -25.63
N ASP A 294 -5.97 -1.72 -26.34
CA ASP A 294 -7.32 -1.55 -25.79
C ASP A 294 -8.02 -2.90 -25.54
N HIS A 295 -7.74 -3.92 -26.36
CA HIS A 295 -8.23 -5.29 -26.14
C HIS A 295 -7.58 -5.92 -24.92
N TYR A 296 -6.26 -5.79 -24.76
CA TYR A 296 -5.57 -6.28 -23.57
C TYR A 296 -6.09 -5.60 -22.31
N ALA A 297 -6.24 -4.27 -22.33
CA ALA A 297 -6.77 -3.50 -21.21
C ALA A 297 -8.16 -4.00 -20.80
N ALA A 298 -9.09 -4.13 -21.76
CA ALA A 298 -10.43 -4.63 -21.48
C ALA A 298 -10.44 -6.08 -21.01
N ARG A 299 -9.58 -6.94 -21.57
CA ARG A 299 -9.47 -8.34 -21.11
C ARG A 299 -8.95 -8.41 -19.68
N ALA A 300 -7.90 -7.68 -19.34
CA ALA A 300 -7.36 -7.61 -17.97
C ALA A 300 -8.41 -7.13 -16.96
N LEU A 301 -9.14 -6.06 -17.29
CA LEU A 301 -10.20 -5.53 -16.44
C LEU A 301 -11.40 -6.48 -16.35
N GLY A 302 -11.75 -7.19 -17.42
CA GLY A 302 -12.75 -8.27 -17.41
C GLY A 302 -12.34 -9.41 -16.48
N ARG A 303 -11.08 -9.84 -16.55
CA ARG A 303 -10.53 -10.89 -15.67
C ARG A 303 -10.63 -10.56 -14.19
N THR A 304 -10.47 -9.28 -13.81
CA THR A 304 -10.68 -8.89 -12.40
C THR A 304 -12.12 -9.09 -11.93
N ALA A 305 -13.13 -8.83 -12.78
CA ALA A 305 -14.53 -9.09 -12.46
C ALA A 305 -14.84 -10.60 -12.43
N GLU A 306 -14.31 -11.37 -13.39
CA GLU A 306 -14.44 -12.83 -13.43
C GLU A 306 -13.90 -13.48 -12.14
N ALA A 307 -12.71 -13.09 -11.68
CA ALA A 307 -12.11 -13.61 -10.45
C ALA A 307 -13.00 -13.38 -9.21
N VAL A 308 -13.69 -12.24 -9.14
CA VAL A 308 -14.65 -11.97 -8.05
C VAL A 308 -15.86 -12.88 -8.16
N ILE A 309 -16.41 -13.07 -9.35
CA ILE A 309 -17.55 -13.97 -9.57
C ILE A 309 -17.20 -15.40 -9.13
N GLU A 310 -16.01 -15.87 -9.50
CA GLU A 310 -15.51 -17.21 -9.16
C GLU A 310 -15.33 -17.42 -7.64
N HIS A 311 -15.00 -16.35 -6.92
CA HIS A 311 -14.57 -16.44 -5.52
C HIS A 311 -15.47 -15.73 -4.51
N LEU A 312 -16.57 -15.10 -4.95
CA LEU A 312 -17.55 -14.47 -4.05
C LEU A 312 -18.14 -15.50 -3.06
N GLY A 313 -18.28 -16.75 -3.49
CA GLY A 313 -18.74 -17.87 -2.66
C GLY A 313 -17.81 -18.25 -1.50
N LEU A 314 -16.59 -17.71 -1.44
CA LEU A 314 -15.68 -17.87 -0.28
C LEU A 314 -16.10 -17.04 0.94
N GLY A 315 -17.16 -16.23 0.82
CA GLY A 315 -17.76 -15.47 1.91
C GLY A 315 -17.03 -14.17 2.25
N GLY A 316 -17.67 -13.36 3.10
CA GLY A 316 -17.16 -12.07 3.58
C GLY A 316 -17.19 -10.92 2.58
N GLY A 317 -17.66 -11.15 1.34
CA GLY A 317 -17.65 -10.19 0.25
C GLY A 317 -18.92 -9.39 0.09
N MET A 318 -18.79 -8.10 -0.23
CA MET A 318 -19.90 -7.24 -0.66
C MET A 318 -19.58 -6.55 -1.98
N LEU A 319 -20.51 -6.63 -2.93
CA LEU A 319 -20.41 -5.95 -4.23
C LEU A 319 -20.97 -4.52 -4.11
N VAL A 320 -20.21 -3.55 -4.59
CA VAL A 320 -20.59 -2.12 -4.58
C VAL A 320 -20.38 -1.52 -5.97
N ASN A 321 -21.46 -1.04 -6.58
CA ASN A 321 -21.37 -0.32 -7.83
C ASN A 321 -20.99 1.15 -7.57
N TYR A 322 -20.12 1.72 -8.39
CA TYR A 322 -19.74 3.13 -8.34
C TYR A 322 -20.94 4.09 -8.32
N ALA A 323 -22.04 3.74 -8.99
CA ALA A 323 -23.27 4.53 -9.01
C ALA A 323 -23.94 4.68 -7.63
N GLU A 324 -23.53 3.87 -6.65
CA GLU A 324 -24.01 3.95 -5.26
C GLU A 324 -23.13 4.84 -4.37
N LEU A 325 -22.03 5.37 -4.92
CA LEU A 325 -21.15 6.30 -4.20
C LEU A 325 -21.62 7.76 -4.43
N PRO A 326 -21.52 8.61 -3.39
CA PRO A 326 -20.86 8.36 -2.10
C PRO A 326 -21.73 7.70 -1.02
N GLU A 327 -23.04 7.58 -1.21
CA GLU A 327 -24.01 7.21 -0.17
C GLU A 327 -23.74 5.83 0.45
N ALA A 328 -23.31 4.86 -0.36
CA ALA A 328 -23.00 3.51 0.10
C ALA A 328 -21.87 3.48 1.14
N MET A 329 -21.03 4.51 1.22
CA MET A 329 -19.93 4.55 2.20
C MET A 329 -20.43 4.44 3.64
N ALA A 330 -21.33 5.35 4.03
CA ALA A 330 -21.89 5.38 5.38
C ALA A 330 -22.95 4.29 5.60
N MET A 331 -23.74 3.99 4.56
CA MET A 331 -24.91 3.11 4.68
C MET A 331 -24.58 1.62 4.58
N ARG A 332 -23.50 1.26 3.89
CA ARG A 332 -23.17 -0.13 3.56
C ARG A 332 -21.72 -0.49 3.87
N ILE A 333 -20.75 0.27 3.34
CA ILE A 333 -19.32 -0.09 3.39
C ILE A 333 -18.80 -0.06 4.82
N LEU A 334 -18.94 1.05 5.54
CA LEU A 334 -18.46 1.14 6.93
C LEU A 334 -19.17 0.12 7.85
N PRO A 335 -20.51 -0.04 7.83
CA PRO A 335 -21.18 -1.07 8.60
C PRO A 335 -20.71 -2.50 8.27
N HIS A 336 -20.45 -2.81 6.99
CA HIS A 336 -19.91 -4.11 6.57
C HIS A 336 -18.50 -4.37 7.14
N PHE A 337 -17.72 -3.32 7.37
CA PHE A 337 -16.42 -3.38 8.05
C PHE A 337 -16.53 -3.33 9.59
N GLY A 338 -17.76 -3.34 10.13
CA GLY A 338 -17.99 -3.24 11.57
C GLY A 338 -17.75 -1.84 12.14
N ILE A 339 -17.80 -0.82 11.29
CA ILE A 339 -17.54 0.59 11.65
C ILE A 339 -18.87 1.34 11.63
N ALA A 340 -19.25 1.89 12.78
CA ALA A 340 -20.42 2.75 12.91
C ALA A 340 -19.96 4.22 12.93
N PRO A 341 -20.12 4.99 11.83
CA PRO A 341 -19.75 6.40 11.83
C PRO A 341 -20.72 7.19 12.73
N ASP A 342 -20.16 8.05 13.59
CA ASP A 342 -20.91 9.06 14.32
C ASP A 342 -21.13 10.33 13.48
N GLU A 343 -21.79 11.34 14.05
CA GLU A 343 -22.12 12.59 13.34
C GLU A 343 -20.88 13.32 12.81
N GLU A 344 -19.77 13.30 13.57
CA GLU A 344 -18.51 13.91 13.16
C GLU A 344 -17.91 13.18 11.95
N ALA A 345 -17.86 11.84 12.00
CA ALA A 345 -17.42 11.05 10.87
C ALA A 345 -18.32 11.27 9.65
N LEU A 346 -19.64 11.26 9.80
CA LEU A 346 -20.56 11.51 8.69
C LEU A 346 -20.31 12.87 8.01
N ALA A 347 -20.04 13.91 8.79
CA ALA A 347 -19.68 15.23 8.27
C ALA A 347 -18.32 15.23 7.54
N ALA A 348 -17.33 14.51 8.07
CA ALA A 348 -16.02 14.34 7.45
C ALA A 348 -16.10 13.58 6.12
N LEU A 349 -16.87 12.48 6.09
CA LEU A 349 -17.17 11.69 4.90
C LEU A 349 -17.80 12.55 3.79
N ALA A 350 -18.83 13.33 4.14
CA ALA A 350 -19.52 14.22 3.20
C ALA A 350 -18.58 15.30 2.62
N THR A 351 -17.68 15.83 3.45
CA THR A 351 -16.67 16.80 3.01
C THR A 351 -15.67 16.14 2.04
N ALA A 352 -15.22 14.92 2.34
CA ALA A 352 -14.28 14.18 1.51
C ALA A 352 -14.90 13.81 0.16
N SER A 353 -16.19 13.45 0.12
CA SER A 353 -16.89 13.09 -1.12
C SER A 353 -17.07 14.26 -2.09
N GLY A 354 -17.03 15.50 -1.60
CA GLY A 354 -17.09 16.70 -2.45
C GLY A 354 -15.77 17.05 -3.16
N ARG A 355 -14.68 16.32 -2.91
CA ARG A 355 -13.33 16.61 -3.43
C ARG A 355 -12.86 15.55 -4.42
N ASN A 356 -12.00 15.94 -5.35
CA ASN A 356 -11.37 14.99 -6.26
C ASN A 356 -10.41 14.07 -5.47
N ALA A 357 -10.71 12.77 -5.44
CA ALA A 357 -9.98 11.80 -4.62
C ALA A 357 -8.49 11.62 -4.99
N LYS A 358 -8.06 12.05 -6.19
CA LYS A 358 -6.64 12.01 -6.63
C LYS A 358 -6.01 13.40 -6.70
N ALA A 359 -6.81 14.46 -6.53
CA ALA A 359 -6.36 15.84 -6.44
C ALA A 359 -7.20 16.55 -5.36
N PRO A 360 -6.96 16.29 -4.06
CA PRO A 360 -7.86 16.72 -2.98
C PRO A 360 -8.12 18.24 -2.88
N ASN A 361 -7.27 19.05 -3.52
CA ASN A 361 -7.43 20.51 -3.62
C ASN A 361 -8.47 20.93 -4.67
N GLU A 362 -8.96 20.01 -5.50
CA GLU A 362 -9.96 20.25 -6.53
C GLU A 362 -11.33 19.73 -6.09
N ARG A 363 -12.41 20.35 -6.61
CA ARG A 363 -13.77 19.86 -6.41
C ARG A 363 -14.01 18.60 -7.24
N PHE A 364 -14.80 17.67 -6.69
CA PHE A 364 -15.26 16.54 -7.46
C PHE A 364 -16.23 17.00 -8.57
N VAL A 365 -16.12 16.38 -9.75
CA VAL A 365 -17.01 16.58 -10.88
C VAL A 365 -17.45 15.20 -11.37
N HIS A 366 -18.77 14.99 -11.46
CA HIS A 366 -19.32 13.76 -12.02
C HIS A 366 -18.94 13.64 -13.49
N ASP A 367 -18.32 12.52 -13.87
CA ASP A 367 -17.75 12.32 -15.20
C ASP A 367 -18.41 11.20 -16.02
N SER A 368 -19.45 10.53 -15.49
CA SER A 368 -20.14 9.42 -16.18
C SER A 368 -20.75 9.84 -17.51
N GLY A 369 -21.50 10.95 -17.55
CA GLY A 369 -22.12 11.45 -18.77
C GLY A 369 -21.11 11.75 -19.88
N ASP A 370 -20.05 12.48 -19.53
CA ASP A 370 -18.97 12.84 -20.46
C ASP A 370 -18.25 11.61 -21.00
N LYS A 371 -17.96 10.63 -20.14
CA LYS A 371 -17.32 9.36 -20.53
C LYS A 371 -18.21 8.56 -21.48
N GLN A 372 -19.51 8.49 -21.22
CA GLN A 372 -20.44 7.81 -22.12
C GLN A 372 -20.51 8.50 -23.49
N GLN A 373 -20.49 9.82 -23.54
CA GLN A 373 -20.50 10.57 -24.81
C GLN A 373 -19.19 10.41 -25.59
N GLU A 374 -18.04 10.31 -24.91
CA GLU A 374 -16.72 10.14 -25.55
C GLU A 374 -16.51 8.74 -26.15
N ALA A 375 -17.20 7.73 -25.61
CA ALA A 375 -17.01 6.34 -26.01
C ALA A 375 -17.46 6.06 -27.45
N LYS A 376 -16.46 5.90 -28.33
CA LYS A 376 -16.62 5.50 -29.73
C LYS A 376 -17.10 4.04 -29.85
N ASP A 377 -17.72 3.71 -30.99
CA ASP A 377 -18.27 2.37 -31.27
C ASP A 377 -17.25 1.25 -31.08
N GLY A 378 -15.99 1.46 -31.49
CA GLY A 378 -14.92 0.46 -31.29
C GLY A 378 -14.65 0.14 -29.82
N LEU A 379 -14.62 1.16 -28.94
CA LEU A 379 -14.41 0.95 -27.51
C LEU A 379 -15.60 0.24 -26.87
N ARG A 380 -16.83 0.58 -27.32
CA ARG A 380 -18.06 -0.09 -26.88
C ARG A 380 -18.09 -1.56 -27.32
N ALA A 381 -17.63 -1.86 -28.53
CA ALA A 381 -17.52 -3.25 -29.01
C ALA A 381 -16.50 -4.05 -28.20
N ILE A 382 -15.37 -3.44 -27.80
CA ILE A 382 -14.36 -4.07 -26.93
C ILE A 382 -14.92 -4.32 -25.52
N ALA A 383 -15.65 -3.36 -24.94
CA ALA A 383 -16.34 -3.54 -23.65
C ALA A 383 -17.33 -4.71 -23.72
N ALA A 384 -18.15 -4.75 -24.78
CA ALA A 384 -19.10 -5.82 -25.02
C ALA A 384 -18.44 -7.19 -25.11
N LEU A 385 -17.25 -7.26 -25.71
CA LEU A 385 -16.52 -8.51 -25.89
C LEU A 385 -15.93 -9.07 -24.59
N TYR A 386 -15.42 -8.22 -23.69
CA TYR A 386 -14.62 -8.70 -22.55
C TYR A 386 -15.17 -8.34 -21.16
N MET A 387 -16.10 -7.39 -21.05
CA MET A 387 -16.46 -6.81 -19.75
C MET A 387 -17.97 -6.80 -19.48
N ASP A 388 -18.82 -6.72 -20.51
CA ASP A 388 -20.27 -6.59 -20.32
C ASP A 388 -20.93 -7.81 -19.69
N GLU A 389 -20.49 -9.03 -20.02
CA GLU A 389 -21.00 -10.24 -19.38
C GLU A 389 -20.60 -10.30 -17.89
N PRO A 390 -19.31 -10.21 -17.51
CA PRO A 390 -18.91 -10.16 -16.11
C PRO A 390 -19.61 -9.03 -15.34
N TYR A 391 -19.73 -7.84 -15.91
CA TYR A 391 -20.41 -6.71 -15.28
C TYR A 391 -21.89 -7.00 -15.00
N ARG A 392 -22.64 -7.54 -15.98
CA ARG A 392 -24.05 -7.92 -15.77
C ARG A 392 -24.20 -9.02 -14.74
N HIS A 393 -23.25 -9.96 -14.68
CA HIS A 393 -23.26 -11.01 -13.66
C HIS A 393 -23.04 -10.42 -12.26
N LEU A 394 -22.06 -9.52 -12.09
CA LEU A 394 -21.87 -8.80 -10.81
C LEU A 394 -23.12 -8.02 -10.38
N GLU A 395 -23.78 -7.31 -11.30
CA GLU A 395 -25.05 -6.62 -11.01
C GLU A 395 -26.16 -7.59 -10.59
N GLY A 396 -26.25 -8.75 -11.23
CA GLY A 396 -27.19 -9.80 -10.87
C GLY A 396 -26.94 -10.33 -9.45
N LEU A 397 -25.68 -10.63 -9.12
CA LEU A 397 -25.26 -11.10 -7.80
C LEU A 397 -25.50 -10.04 -6.72
N ARG A 398 -25.16 -8.77 -6.99
CA ARG A 398 -25.35 -7.65 -6.05
C ARG A 398 -26.82 -7.51 -5.66
N ARG A 399 -27.72 -7.45 -6.65
CA ARG A 399 -29.16 -7.30 -6.43
C ARG A 399 -29.80 -8.53 -5.79
N ALA A 400 -29.21 -9.71 -5.96
CA ALA A 400 -29.67 -10.93 -5.31
C ALA A 400 -29.28 -10.95 -3.81
N GLY A 401 -28.11 -10.42 -3.45
CA GLY A 401 -27.66 -10.30 -2.06
C GLY A 401 -28.30 -9.17 -1.24
N GLU A 402 -29.01 -8.25 -1.90
CA GLU A 402 -29.80 -7.17 -1.27
C GLU A 402 -31.22 -7.61 -0.89
N LYS A 403 -31.66 -8.81 -1.31
CA LYS A 403 -32.96 -9.42 -0.97
C LYS A 403 -32.81 -10.37 0.20
#